data_AF-A0A7S0F5W8-F1
#
_entry.id   AF-A0A7S0F5W8-F1
#
_cell.length_a   1.000
_cell.length_b   1.000
_cell.length_c   1.000
_cell.angle_alpha   90.00
_cell.angle_beta   90.00
_cell.angle_gamma   90.00
#
_symmetry.space_group_name_H-M   'P 1'
#
loop_
_entity.id
_entity.type
_entity.pdbx_description
1 polymer ?
#
loop_
_entity_poly.entity_id
_entity_poly.type
_entity_poly.pdbx_seq_one_letter_code
_entity_poly.pdbx_strand_id
1 'polypeptide(L)'
;SEFRIWFHVAPHGHAYWENTNDTTLQFYQTATAAMVALVLNGTASEDHDNGIIAAYKWSASAALLASAILADGEAAVATLTVNAAAVEVGTYVIYLTVLDEHAEPDTAKLSLVV
;
A
#
# COMPACT_ATOMS: atom_id res chain seq x y z
N SER A 1 18.25 0.23 -3.32
CA SER A 1 17.36 1.16 -4.02
C SER A 1 16.09 1.24 -3.20
N GLU A 2 15.58 2.44 -2.89
CA GLU A 2 14.30 2.63 -2.20
C GLU A 2 13.27 3.06 -3.25
N PHE A 3 12.13 2.35 -3.32
CA PHE A 3 11.02 2.74 -4.19
C PHE A 3 9.91 3.35 -3.33
N ARG A 4 9.33 4.49 -3.77
CA ARG A 4 8.27 5.22 -3.03
C ARG A 4 6.98 5.24 -3.82
N ILE A 5 5.87 4.97 -3.15
CA ILE A 5 4.51 4.96 -3.74
C ILE A 5 3.61 5.83 -2.87
N TRP A 6 2.85 6.71 -3.50
CA TRP A 6 1.86 7.56 -2.84
C TRP A 6 0.46 7.01 -3.06
N PHE A 7 -0.34 7.03 -2.00
CA PHE A 7 -1.72 6.60 -1.97
C PHE A 7 -2.60 7.75 -1.49
N HIS A 8 -3.78 7.85 -2.10
CA HIS A 8 -4.86 8.74 -1.70
C HIS A 8 -6.10 7.88 -1.48
N VAL A 9 -6.72 8.01 -0.31
CA VAL A 9 -7.91 7.27 0.12
C VAL A 9 -8.82 8.25 0.85
N ALA A 10 -10.12 8.19 0.59
CA ALA A 10 -11.06 9.22 1.01
C ALA A 10 -12.27 8.58 1.69
N PRO A 11 -12.34 8.59 3.04
CA PRO A 11 -13.59 8.34 3.74
C PRO A 11 -14.69 9.26 3.20
N HIS A 12 -15.88 8.72 2.95
CA HIS A 12 -17.11 9.47 2.70
C HIS A 12 -17.18 10.36 1.43
N GLY A 13 -16.25 10.25 0.47
CA GLY A 13 -16.27 11.00 -0.78
C GLY A 13 -15.95 10.15 -2.02
N HIS A 14 -16.65 10.40 -3.14
CA HIS A 14 -16.23 9.88 -4.45
C HIS A 14 -14.80 10.40 -4.72
N ALA A 15 -13.80 9.52 -4.66
CA ALA A 15 -12.42 9.86 -5.00
C ALA A 15 -12.37 10.44 -6.43
N TYR A 16 -12.05 11.73 -6.54
CA TYR A 16 -11.75 12.37 -7.81
C TYR A 16 -10.26 12.71 -7.83
N TRP A 17 -9.46 11.92 -8.56
CA TRP A 17 -8.56 12.34 -9.64
C TRP A 17 -7.74 11.15 -10.16
N GLU A 18 -7.36 11.23 -11.43
CA GLU A 18 -6.82 10.21 -12.33
C GLU A 18 -5.62 9.40 -11.78
N ASN A 19 -5.91 8.30 -11.08
CA ASN A 19 -5.32 6.99 -11.40
C ASN A 19 -6.20 5.92 -10.75
N THR A 20 -6.66 4.99 -11.57
CA THR A 20 -7.60 3.92 -11.23
C THR A 20 -7.26 3.25 -9.89
N ASN A 21 -8.28 2.79 -9.17
CA ASN A 21 -8.27 2.06 -7.88
C ASN A 21 -7.45 0.74 -7.87
N ASP A 22 -6.47 0.63 -8.76
CA ASP A 22 -5.59 -0.48 -9.04
C ASP A 22 -4.33 0.10 -9.71
N THR A 23 -3.40 0.61 -8.91
CA THR A 23 -2.07 0.93 -9.42
C THR A 23 -1.33 -0.40 -9.59
N THR A 24 -0.70 -0.61 -10.75
CA THR A 24 0.12 -1.80 -10.99
C THR A 24 1.59 -1.41 -10.89
N LEU A 25 2.31 -2.03 -9.96
CA LEU A 25 3.76 -1.91 -9.87
C LEU A 25 4.41 -3.17 -10.43
N GLN A 26 5.23 -3.03 -11.49
CA GLN A 26 5.98 -4.13 -12.07
C GLN A 26 7.43 -4.10 -11.58
N PHE A 27 7.89 -5.19 -10.99
CA PHE A 27 9.32 -5.42 -10.74
C PHE A 27 9.86 -6.38 -11.79
N TYR A 28 10.87 -5.95 -12.55
CA TYR A 28 11.62 -6.89 -13.37
C TYR A 28 12.63 -7.62 -12.47
N GLN A 29 12.52 -8.95 -12.38
CA GLN A 29 13.47 -9.80 -11.67
C GLN A 29 14.84 -9.79 -12.39
N THR A 30 15.61 -8.71 -12.23
CA THR A 30 17.01 -8.60 -12.67
C THR A 30 17.95 -8.28 -11.50
N ALA A 31 17.51 -8.49 -10.25
CA ALA A 31 18.19 -7.95 -9.08
C ALA A 31 19.15 -8.96 -8.40
N THR A 32 20.42 -8.58 -8.38
CA THR A 32 21.50 -9.10 -7.54
C THR A 32 21.35 -8.76 -6.03
N ALA A 33 20.22 -8.19 -5.60
CA ALA A 33 19.93 -7.84 -4.20
C ALA A 33 18.86 -8.78 -3.62
N ALA A 34 19.15 -9.41 -2.48
CA ALA A 34 18.26 -10.40 -1.87
C ALA A 34 16.93 -9.81 -1.34
N MET A 35 16.88 -8.50 -1.08
CA MET A 35 15.74 -7.81 -0.47
C MET A 35 15.39 -6.53 -1.24
N VAL A 36 14.11 -6.31 -1.47
CA VAL A 36 13.54 -5.11 -2.08
C VAL A 36 12.63 -4.42 -1.06
N ALA A 37 12.85 -3.13 -0.82
CA ALA A 37 12.03 -2.34 0.10
C ALA A 37 11.12 -1.37 -0.67
N LEU A 38 9.82 -1.43 -0.36
CA LEU A 38 8.79 -0.52 -0.84
C LEU A 38 8.37 0.37 0.33
N VAL A 39 8.45 1.68 0.14
CA VAL A 39 7.87 2.65 1.06
C VAL A 39 6.44 2.95 0.61
N LEU A 40 5.49 2.62 1.48
CA LEU A 40 4.06 2.78 1.29
C LEU A 40 3.64 4.06 2.00
N ASN A 41 3.14 5.05 1.26
CA ASN A 41 2.84 6.37 1.80
C ASN A 41 1.37 6.75 1.62
N GLY A 42 0.62 6.77 2.71
CA GLY A 42 -0.79 7.12 2.78
C GLY A 42 -1.05 8.57 3.17
N THR A 43 -0.01 9.41 3.32
CA THR A 43 -0.13 10.80 3.81
C THR A 43 -0.94 11.72 2.91
N ALA A 44 -1.28 11.30 1.68
CA ALA A 44 -2.18 12.03 0.80
C ALA A 44 -3.65 11.61 0.96
N SER A 45 -3.98 10.74 1.92
CA SER A 45 -5.37 10.44 2.30
C SER A 45 -5.98 11.65 2.98
N GLU A 46 -7.24 11.93 2.67
CA GLU A 46 -7.96 13.08 3.21
C GLU A 46 -9.42 12.72 3.46
N ASP A 47 -10.03 13.35 4.45
CA ASP A 47 -11.47 13.28 4.65
C ASP A 47 -12.14 14.45 3.92
N HIS A 48 -13.12 14.14 3.07
CA HIS A 48 -13.78 15.11 2.20
C HIS A 48 -14.95 15.83 2.88
N ASP A 49 -15.40 15.39 4.05
CA ASP A 49 -16.49 16.04 4.78
C ASP A 49 -16.00 17.07 5.83
N ASN A 50 -14.72 17.46 5.71
CA ASN A 50 -13.95 18.27 6.64
C ASN A 50 -13.55 17.54 7.96
N GLY A 51 -13.62 16.22 7.99
CA GLY A 51 -13.07 15.38 9.06
C GLY A 51 -11.54 15.27 9.07
N ILE A 52 -11.03 14.34 9.89
CA ILE A 52 -9.60 13.99 10.00
C ILE A 52 -9.38 12.50 9.82
N ILE A 53 -8.26 12.12 9.20
CA ILE A 53 -7.84 10.70 9.23
C ILE A 53 -7.38 10.34 10.65
N ALA A 54 -8.13 9.46 11.31
CA ALA A 54 -7.86 9.01 12.67
C ALA A 54 -6.97 7.77 12.71
N ALA A 55 -7.01 6.90 11.68
CA ALA A 55 -6.17 5.71 11.63
C ALA A 55 -5.80 5.29 10.20
N TYR A 56 -4.65 4.62 10.09
CA TYR A 56 -4.16 3.98 8.87
C TYR A 56 -3.98 2.50 9.16
N LYS A 57 -4.27 1.65 8.18
CA LYS A 57 -4.05 0.22 8.26
C LYS A 57 -3.58 -0.34 6.93
N TRP A 58 -2.31 -0.70 6.90
CA TRP A 58 -1.69 -1.41 5.80
C TRP A 58 -1.84 -2.92 5.97
N SER A 59 -2.14 -3.59 4.88
CA SER A 59 -2.07 -5.06 4.83
C SER A 59 -1.66 -5.53 3.44
N ALA A 60 -1.32 -6.81 3.32
CA ALA A 60 -0.98 -7.43 2.05
C ALA A 60 -1.56 -8.84 1.99
N SER A 61 -1.65 -9.39 0.78
CA SER A 61 -2.10 -10.77 0.59
C SER A 61 -1.19 -11.75 1.35
N ALA A 62 -1.78 -12.80 1.90
CA ALA A 62 -1.04 -13.81 2.66
C ALA A 62 0.09 -14.44 1.84
N ALA A 63 -0.12 -14.60 0.53
CA ALA A 63 0.90 -15.10 -0.40
C ALA A 63 2.11 -14.17 -0.50
N LEU A 64 1.91 -12.84 -0.46
CA LEU A 64 3.03 -11.88 -0.44
C LEU A 64 3.76 -11.93 0.89
N LEU A 65 3.01 -11.96 2.00
CA LEU A 65 3.56 -12.01 3.36
C LEU A 65 4.32 -13.30 3.67
N ALA A 66 4.17 -14.36 2.86
CA ALA A 66 5.01 -15.55 2.96
C ALA A 66 6.49 -15.28 2.61
N SER A 67 6.77 -14.21 1.86
CA SER A 67 8.11 -13.82 1.42
C SER A 67 8.45 -12.36 1.72
N ALA A 68 7.60 -11.66 2.47
CA ALA A 68 7.73 -10.25 2.76
C ALA A 68 7.38 -9.90 4.22
N ILE A 69 7.93 -8.80 4.70
CA ILE A 69 7.66 -8.26 6.04
C ILE A 69 7.07 -6.86 5.88
N LEU A 70 5.91 -6.63 6.48
CA LEU A 70 5.29 -5.31 6.60
C LEU A 70 5.60 -4.72 7.97
N ALA A 71 6.30 -3.59 7.99
CA ALA A 71 6.61 -2.81 9.19
C ALA A 71 5.77 -1.52 9.22
N ASP A 72 5.47 -1.05 10.43
CA ASP A 72 4.72 0.19 10.68
C ASP A 72 3.32 0.22 10.02
N GLY A 73 2.65 -0.93 10.01
CA GLY A 73 1.37 -1.11 9.32
C GLY A 73 0.22 -0.24 9.82
N GLU A 74 0.34 0.42 10.97
CA GLU A 74 -0.68 1.32 11.52
C GLU A 74 -0.29 2.81 11.35
N ALA A 75 0.85 3.11 10.72
CA ALA A 75 1.31 4.47 10.47
C ALA A 75 0.89 4.97 9.09
N ALA A 76 0.87 6.30 8.92
CA ALA A 76 0.64 6.93 7.62
C ALA A 76 1.70 6.54 6.58
N VAL A 77 2.90 6.15 7.02
CA VAL A 77 3.98 5.62 6.18
C VAL A 77 4.41 4.26 6.72
N ALA A 78 4.35 3.23 5.88
CA ALA A 78 4.76 1.86 6.20
C ALA A 78 5.86 1.39 5.25
N THR A 79 6.56 0.32 5.62
CA THR A 79 7.58 -0.30 4.76
C THR A 79 7.27 -1.77 4.52
N LEU A 80 7.20 -2.19 3.26
CA LEU A 80 7.14 -3.58 2.86
C LEU A 80 8.50 -4.04 2.33
N THR A 81 9.14 -4.99 3.00
CA THR A 81 10.42 -5.57 2.55
C THR A 81 10.17 -6.97 2.00
N VAL A 82 10.42 -7.17 0.71
CA VAL A 82 10.20 -8.41 -0.04
C VAL A 82 11.52 -9.12 -0.28
N ASN A 83 11.60 -10.42 0.00
CA ASN A 83 12.73 -11.26 -0.39
C ASN A 83 12.61 -11.63 -1.87
N ALA A 84 13.37 -10.95 -2.72
CA ALA A 84 13.34 -11.11 -4.17
C ALA A 84 13.78 -12.50 -4.67
N ALA A 85 14.47 -13.27 -3.81
CA ALA A 85 14.89 -14.64 -4.11
C ALA A 85 13.84 -15.70 -3.71
N ALA A 86 12.86 -15.34 -2.89
CA ALA A 86 11.84 -16.25 -2.37
C ALA A 86 10.41 -15.95 -2.86
N VAL A 87 10.17 -14.72 -3.33
CA VAL A 87 8.88 -14.35 -3.93
C VAL A 87 8.74 -14.99 -5.31
N GLU A 88 7.56 -15.52 -5.61
CA GLU A 88 7.26 -16.12 -6.90
C GLU A 88 6.76 -15.06 -7.90
N VAL A 89 6.93 -15.33 -9.19
CA VAL A 89 6.33 -14.50 -10.26
C VAL A 89 4.82 -14.59 -10.16
N GLY A 90 4.15 -13.44 -10.14
CA GLY A 90 2.71 -13.40 -9.90
C GLY A 90 2.19 -12.02 -9.55
N THR A 91 0.89 -11.95 -9.28
CA THR A 91 0.22 -10.71 -8.85
C THR A 91 -0.21 -10.83 -7.39
N TYR A 92 0.20 -9.85 -6.61
CA TYR A 92 -0.10 -9.71 -5.19
C TYR A 92 -0.85 -8.41 -4.96
N VAL A 93 -1.54 -8.29 -3.82
CA VAL A 93 -2.32 -7.09 -3.48
C VAL A 93 -1.86 -6.54 -2.14
N ILE A 94 -1.63 -5.23 -2.11
CA ILE A 94 -1.38 -4.43 -0.92
C ILE A 94 -2.59 -3.52 -0.72
N TYR A 95 -3.03 -3.37 0.51
CA TYR A 95 -4.20 -2.57 0.89
C TYR A 95 -3.78 -1.44 1.82
N LEU A 96 -4.36 -0.27 1.60
CA LEU A 96 -4.45 0.79 2.59
C LEU A 96 -5.91 0.96 2.97
N THR A 97 -6.25 0.70 4.22
CA THR A 97 -7.53 1.11 4.82
C THR A 97 -7.28 2.32 5.71
N VAL A 98 -8.02 3.39 5.52
CA VAL A 98 -8.00 4.55 6.43
C VAL A 98 -9.34 4.65 7.14
N LEU A 99 -9.33 5.18 8.35
CA LEU A 99 -10.52 5.48 9.12
C LEU A 99 -10.54 6.96 9.47
N ASP A 100 -11.70 7.58 9.39
CA ASP A 100 -11.95 8.93 9.90
C ASP A 100 -12.16 8.95 11.43
N GLU A 101 -12.46 10.11 12.01
CA GLU A 101 -12.75 10.25 13.44
C GLU A 101 -14.02 9.54 13.91
N HIS A 102 -14.91 9.14 12.99
CA HIS A 102 -16.13 8.37 13.26
C HIS A 102 -15.90 6.86 13.12
N ALA A 103 -14.64 6.45 12.87
CA ALA A 103 -14.22 5.08 12.63
C ALA A 103 -14.83 4.46 11.36
N GLU A 104 -15.19 5.28 10.39
CA GLU A 104 -15.73 4.83 9.12
C GLU A 104 -14.58 4.58 8.12
N PRO A 105 -14.56 3.41 7.45
CA PRO A 105 -13.41 3.03 6.63
C PRO A 105 -13.56 3.38 5.15
N ASP A 106 -12.45 3.71 4.50
CA ASP A 106 -12.28 3.58 3.04
C ASP A 106 -10.99 2.79 2.73
N THR A 107 -10.92 2.14 1.56
CA THR A 107 -9.81 1.23 1.22
C THR A 107 -9.34 1.35 -0.22
N ALA A 108 -8.05 1.62 -0.40
CA ALA A 108 -7.35 1.54 -1.69
C ALA A 108 -6.55 0.24 -1.84
N LYS A 109 -6.32 -0.15 -3.10
CA LYS A 109 -5.59 -1.36 -3.49
C LYS A 109 -4.45 -1.02 -4.44
N LEU A 110 -3.31 -1.68 -4.23
CA LEU A 110 -2.14 -1.68 -5.11
C LEU A 110 -1.87 -3.12 -5.55
N SER A 111 -1.86 -3.35 -6.85
CA SER A 111 -1.42 -4.60 -7.45
C SER A 111 0.09 -4.58 -7.63
N LEU A 112 0.76 -5.53 -7.01
CA LEU A 112 2.19 -5.78 -7.13
C LEU A 112 2.41 -6.95 -8.08
N VAL A 113 3.05 -6.71 -9.21
CA VAL A 113 3.45 -7.74 -10.17
C VAL A 113 4.95 -7.96 -10.06
N VAL A 114 5.33 -9.20 -9.79
CA VAL A 114 6.71 -9.69 -9.71
C VAL A 114 7.01 -10.54 -10.94
#